data_AF-A0A941X442-F1
#
_entry.id   AF-A0A941X442-F1
#
_cell.length_a   1.000
_cell.length_b   1.000
_cell.length_c   1.000
_cell.angle_alpha   90.00
_cell.angle_beta   90.00
_cell.angle_gamma   90.00
#
_symmetry.space_group_name_H-M   'P 1'
#
loop_
_entity.id
_entity.type
_entity.pdbx_description
1 polymer ?
#
loop_
_entity_poly.entity_id
_entity_poly.type
_entity_poly.pdbx_seq_one_letter_code
_entity_poly.pdbx_strand_id
1 'polypeptide(L)'
;MINFYIEKEGEYEVTVTDLRKDESRVYRFAIDQTAPVIQLVEWDYMVETPVLSGTITSAGMKVVYGDNIKVNSMTYQYKPFTSSLVETGTVDNNFIFWRKGEYVITVTDMIGNVTTQIFQLTDFDVVVDPDGAQTLGTEVTQNGGAKGGTILHVGYTRCLYLGGNASSQSRLDYTFTSSNPSIATVSEYGTVTGLSAGTVEITCVLKSNPSKVSKIVLTVLP
;
A
#
# COMPACT_ATOMS: atom_id res chain seq x y z
N MET A 1 13.81 -44.26 -25.49
CA MET A 1 13.35 -42.98 -24.92
C MET A 1 14.61 -42.23 -24.52
N ILE A 2 14.88 -41.07 -25.11
CA ILE A 2 16.02 -40.24 -24.71
C ILE A 2 15.48 -39.27 -23.66
N ASN A 3 15.99 -39.37 -22.43
CA ASN A 3 15.73 -38.37 -21.40
C ASN A 3 16.94 -37.43 -21.37
N PHE A 4 16.70 -36.15 -21.62
CA PHE A 4 17.68 -35.10 -21.39
C PHE A 4 17.05 -34.03 -20.49
N TYR A 5 17.88 -33.38 -19.68
CA TYR A 5 17.46 -32.33 -18.75
C TYR A 5 18.27 -31.07 -19.03
N ILE A 6 17.62 -29.93 -18.93
CA ILE A 6 18.22 -28.59 -19.07
C ILE A 6 17.83 -27.83 -17.80
N GLU A 7 18.81 -27.29 -17.09
CA GLU A 7 18.59 -26.63 -15.79
C GLU A 7 19.15 -25.21 -15.72
N LYS A 8 19.99 -24.82 -16.68
CA LYS A 8 20.61 -23.50 -16.69
C LYS A 8 19.60 -22.45 -17.16
N GLU A 9 19.63 -21.26 -16.60
CA GLU A 9 18.90 -20.12 -17.13
C GLU A 9 19.21 -19.88 -18.61
N GLY A 10 18.17 -19.58 -19.40
CA GLY A 10 18.30 -19.27 -20.82
C GLY A 10 17.03 -19.50 -21.62
N GLU A 11 17.07 -19.03 -22.86
CA GLU A 11 16.08 -19.32 -23.90
C GLU A 11 16.50 -20.57 -24.67
N TYR A 12 15.59 -21.53 -24.79
CA TYR A 12 15.86 -22.83 -25.40
C TYR A 12 14.95 -23.08 -26.59
N GLU A 13 15.54 -23.62 -27.65
CA GLU A 13 14.84 -24.17 -28.79
C GLU A 13 15.19 -25.65 -28.92
N VAL A 14 14.18 -26.51 -28.83
CA VAL A 14 14.33 -27.97 -28.98
C VAL A 14 13.64 -28.40 -30.26
N THR A 15 14.41 -28.94 -31.19
CA THR A 15 13.89 -29.53 -32.42
C THR A 15 13.84 -31.06 -32.29
N VAL A 16 12.66 -31.63 -32.53
CA VAL A 16 12.43 -33.08 -32.55
C VAL A 16 12.11 -33.49 -33.98
N THR A 17 12.94 -34.36 -34.56
CA THR A 17 12.80 -34.84 -35.94
C THR A 17 12.41 -36.33 -35.96
N ASP A 18 11.31 -36.66 -36.65
CA ASP A 18 10.98 -38.03 -37.03
C ASP A 18 11.75 -38.41 -38.30
N LEU A 19 12.86 -39.11 -38.13
CA LEU A 19 13.74 -39.54 -39.21
C LEU A 19 13.07 -40.50 -40.22
N ARG A 20 11.93 -41.12 -39.88
CA ARG A 20 11.21 -42.01 -40.81
C ARG A 20 10.26 -41.25 -41.72
N LYS A 21 9.77 -40.10 -41.27
CA LYS A 21 8.83 -39.24 -42.02
C LYS A 21 9.49 -37.99 -42.59
N ASP A 22 10.74 -37.71 -42.21
CA ASP A 22 11.44 -36.45 -42.52
C ASP A 22 10.67 -35.21 -42.04
N GLU A 23 9.97 -35.35 -40.90
CA GLU A 23 9.15 -34.30 -40.30
C GLU A 23 9.80 -33.81 -39.01
N SER A 24 9.81 -32.49 -38.78
CA SER A 24 10.34 -31.89 -37.55
C SER A 24 9.31 -31.03 -36.83
N ARG A 25 9.41 -30.99 -35.50
CA ARG A 25 8.67 -30.07 -34.62
C ARG A 25 9.64 -29.27 -33.77
N VAL A 26 9.35 -27.99 -33.58
CA VAL A 26 10.16 -27.07 -32.79
C VAL A 26 9.38 -26.67 -31.54
N TYR A 27 10.04 -26.77 -30.39
CA TYR A 27 9.54 -26.33 -29.09
C TYR A 27 10.42 -25.20 -28.58
N ARG A 28 9.82 -24.15 -28.04
CA ARG A 28 10.54 -23.01 -27.45
C ARG A 28 10.10 -22.81 -26.02
N PHE A 29 11.04 -22.63 -25.11
CA PHE A 29 10.78 -22.34 -23.70
C PHE A 29 11.95 -21.58 -23.08
N ALA A 30 11.69 -20.89 -21.98
CA ALA A 30 12.70 -20.22 -21.18
C ALA A 30 12.84 -20.92 -19.82
N ILE A 31 14.05 -20.99 -19.31
CA ILE A 31 14.31 -21.24 -17.89
C ILE A 31 14.73 -19.91 -17.30
N ASP A 32 13.93 -19.40 -16.38
CA ASP A 32 14.19 -18.17 -15.63
C ASP A 32 14.41 -18.52 -14.15
N GLN A 33 15.58 -18.18 -13.64
CA GLN A 33 15.95 -18.34 -12.23
C GLN A 33 16.31 -17.00 -11.59
N THR A 34 16.20 -15.90 -12.33
CA THR A 34 16.62 -14.58 -11.88
C THR A 34 15.46 -13.91 -11.17
N ALA A 35 15.66 -13.62 -9.88
CA ALA A 35 14.68 -12.87 -9.11
C ALA A 35 14.47 -11.45 -9.67
N PRO A 36 13.24 -10.92 -9.65
CA PRO A 36 12.94 -9.61 -10.21
C PRO A 36 13.68 -8.49 -9.45
N VAL A 37 14.27 -7.53 -10.16
CA VAL A 37 14.91 -6.38 -9.53
C VAL A 37 13.86 -5.34 -9.12
N ILE A 38 13.87 -4.99 -7.83
CA ILE A 38 13.02 -3.93 -7.26
C ILE A 38 13.86 -2.82 -6.62
N GLN A 39 13.42 -1.59 -6.83
CA GLN A 39 14.00 -0.37 -6.28
C GLN A 39 13.03 0.28 -5.31
N LEU A 40 13.56 0.71 -4.17
CA LEU A 40 12.87 1.60 -3.24
C LEU A 40 13.30 3.03 -3.56
N VAL A 41 12.33 3.93 -3.63
CA VAL A 41 12.55 5.34 -3.95
C VAL A 41 11.78 6.17 -2.94
N GLU A 42 12.48 6.94 -2.11
CA GLU A 42 11.85 7.99 -1.32
C GLU A 42 11.27 9.03 -2.26
N TRP A 43 10.00 9.37 -2.03
CA TRP A 43 9.28 10.40 -2.75
C TRP A 43 8.93 11.53 -1.77
N ASP A 44 9.69 12.61 -1.84
CA ASP A 44 9.46 13.83 -1.06
C ASP A 44 9.28 15.02 -1.99
N TYR A 45 8.02 15.37 -2.22
CA TYR A 45 7.58 16.57 -2.94
C TYR A 45 8.30 16.78 -4.29
N MET A 46 8.04 15.86 -5.23
CA MET A 46 8.65 15.82 -6.57
C MET A 46 10.15 15.50 -6.59
N VAL A 47 10.74 15.15 -5.45
CA VAL A 47 12.11 14.64 -5.38
C VAL A 47 12.07 13.13 -5.18
N GLU A 48 12.73 12.42 -6.09
CA GLU A 48 12.97 10.98 -6.02
C GLU A 48 14.38 10.68 -5.57
N THR A 49 14.51 9.94 -4.47
CA THR A 49 15.82 9.51 -3.96
C THR A 49 15.84 7.99 -3.83
N PRO A 50 16.65 7.26 -4.62
CA PRO A 50 16.82 5.82 -4.45
C PRO A 50 17.38 5.50 -3.06
N VAL A 51 16.81 4.50 -2.41
CA VAL A 51 17.20 4.06 -1.07
C VAL A 51 17.34 2.54 -0.98
N LEU A 52 17.96 2.08 0.11
CA LEU A 52 18.19 0.66 0.36
C LEU A 52 17.01 0.02 1.11
N SER A 53 16.97 -1.32 1.08
CA SER A 53 16.08 -2.10 1.93
C SER A 53 16.39 -1.83 3.41
N GLY A 54 15.35 -1.74 4.23
CA GLY A 54 15.46 -1.41 5.66
C GLY A 54 15.44 0.08 5.97
N THR A 55 15.34 0.96 4.97
CA THR A 55 15.23 2.41 5.19
C THR A 55 14.03 2.76 6.07
N ILE A 56 14.28 3.69 7.00
CA ILE A 56 13.28 4.32 7.86
C ILE A 56 13.17 5.77 7.40
N THR A 57 11.97 6.21 7.02
CA THR A 57 11.78 7.54 6.46
C THR A 57 10.47 8.20 6.86
N SER A 58 10.38 9.51 6.69
CA SER A 58 9.13 10.29 6.80
C SER A 58 8.60 10.76 5.45
N ALA A 59 9.28 10.40 4.36
CA ALA A 59 8.79 10.61 2.99
C ALA A 59 7.86 9.45 2.58
N GLY A 60 7.17 9.58 1.46
CA GLY A 60 6.51 8.45 0.83
C GLY A 60 7.53 7.44 0.32
N MET A 61 7.18 6.16 0.30
CA MET A 61 8.02 5.14 -0.33
C MET A 61 7.38 4.67 -1.63
N LYS A 62 7.99 5.02 -2.75
CA LYS A 62 7.65 4.49 -4.07
C LYS A 62 8.40 3.18 -4.30
N VAL A 63 7.70 2.17 -4.79
CA VAL A 63 8.32 0.91 -5.19
C VAL A 63 8.27 0.77 -6.71
N VAL A 64 9.42 0.49 -7.30
CA VAL A 64 9.58 0.39 -8.75
C VAL A 64 10.22 -0.94 -9.12
N TYR A 65 9.64 -1.66 -10.08
CA TYR A 65 10.32 -2.72 -10.82
C TYR A 65 10.51 -2.30 -12.28
N GLY A 66 11.58 -2.80 -12.92
CA GLY A 66 11.92 -2.43 -14.29
C GLY A 66 10.97 -3.04 -15.33
N ASP A 67 10.75 -2.30 -16.43
CA ASP A 67 9.81 -2.68 -17.52
C ASP A 67 10.18 -3.97 -18.25
N ASN A 68 11.44 -4.41 -18.16
CA ASN A 68 11.93 -5.63 -18.81
C ASN A 68 11.60 -6.91 -18.03
N ILE A 69 10.89 -6.79 -16.89
CA ILE A 69 10.50 -7.92 -16.05
C ILE A 69 9.01 -8.18 -16.27
N LYS A 70 8.65 -9.40 -16.66
CA LYS A 70 7.24 -9.83 -16.62
C LYS A 70 6.88 -10.12 -15.16
N VAL A 71 6.33 -9.12 -14.49
CA VAL A 71 5.84 -9.25 -13.10
C VAL A 71 4.44 -9.86 -13.08
N ASN A 72 4.26 -10.88 -12.26
CA ASN A 72 2.95 -11.46 -11.98
C ASN A 72 2.20 -10.64 -10.91
N SER A 73 2.89 -10.24 -9.84
CA SER A 73 2.28 -9.45 -8.76
C SER A 73 3.30 -8.69 -7.93
N MET A 74 2.93 -7.50 -7.45
CA MET A 74 3.55 -6.83 -6.30
C MET A 74 2.58 -6.86 -5.13
N THR A 75 2.96 -7.53 -4.04
CA THR A 75 2.17 -7.62 -2.82
C THR A 75 2.84 -6.87 -1.67
N TYR A 76 2.05 -6.44 -0.71
CA TYR A 76 2.55 -5.85 0.53
C TYR A 76 2.01 -6.58 1.75
N GLN A 77 2.80 -6.58 2.82
CA GLN A 77 2.37 -6.73 4.19
C GLN A 77 2.60 -5.41 4.90
N TYR A 78 1.58 -4.90 5.59
CA TYR A 78 1.62 -3.66 6.34
C TYR A 78 1.28 -3.95 7.81
N LYS A 79 2.12 -3.44 8.71
CA LYS A 79 1.87 -3.51 10.15
C LYS A 79 2.00 -2.11 10.77
N PRO A 80 0.93 -1.54 11.35
CA PRO A 80 1.05 -0.28 12.07
C PRO A 80 1.87 -0.47 13.35
N PHE A 81 2.59 0.56 13.81
CA PHE A 81 3.39 0.46 15.03
C PHE A 81 2.57 0.24 16.31
N THR A 82 1.27 0.51 16.25
CA THR A 82 0.35 0.44 17.40
C THR A 82 -0.40 -0.88 17.50
N SER A 83 -0.23 -1.80 16.54
CA SER A 83 -0.93 -3.10 16.53
C SER A 83 -0.03 -4.21 16.01
N SER A 84 -0.32 -5.45 16.41
CA SER A 84 0.30 -6.64 15.85
C SER A 84 -0.44 -7.17 14.61
N LEU A 85 -1.59 -6.60 14.26
CA LEU A 85 -2.36 -6.99 13.08
C LEU A 85 -1.60 -6.63 11.80
N VAL A 86 -1.50 -7.60 10.89
CA VAL A 86 -0.87 -7.44 9.58
C VAL A 86 -1.95 -7.41 8.51
N GLU A 87 -2.00 -6.31 7.77
CA GLU A 87 -2.80 -6.14 6.57
C GLU A 87 -1.98 -6.61 5.36
N THR A 88 -2.61 -7.23 4.37
CA THR A 88 -1.96 -7.59 3.10
C THR A 88 -2.76 -7.09 1.91
N GLY A 89 -2.09 -6.83 0.80
CA GLY A 89 -2.73 -6.39 -0.44
C GLY A 89 -1.82 -6.47 -1.65
N THR A 90 -2.34 -6.06 -2.80
CA THR A 90 -1.62 -6.00 -4.08
C THR A 90 -1.66 -4.57 -4.60
N VAL A 91 -0.55 -4.12 -5.19
CA VAL A 91 -0.43 -2.78 -5.79
C VAL A 91 0.26 -2.86 -7.15
N ASP A 92 0.09 -1.83 -7.96
CA ASP A 92 0.75 -1.70 -9.26
C ASP A 92 2.17 -1.12 -9.15
N ASN A 93 2.93 -1.19 -10.25
CA ASN A 93 4.23 -0.53 -10.34
C ASN A 93 4.10 0.98 -10.04
N ASN A 94 5.13 1.57 -9.42
CA ASN A 94 5.16 2.98 -9.04
C ASN A 94 4.15 3.39 -7.95
N PHE A 95 3.49 2.44 -7.28
CA PHE A 95 2.66 2.76 -6.13
C PHE A 95 3.50 3.40 -5.01
N ILE A 96 2.92 4.41 -4.34
CA ILE A 96 3.57 5.12 -3.24
C ILE A 96 2.85 4.83 -1.93
N PHE A 97 3.61 4.29 -0.97
CA PHE A 97 3.16 4.03 0.39
C PHE A 97 3.37 5.26 1.28
N TRP A 98 2.39 5.53 2.14
CA TRP A 98 2.38 6.72 2.99
C TRP A 98 2.02 6.43 4.45
N ARG A 99 1.34 5.30 4.73
CA ARG A 99 0.85 5.04 6.09
C ARG A 99 2.02 4.70 6.99
N LYS A 100 2.09 5.35 8.13
CA LYS A 100 3.11 5.06 9.13
C LYS A 100 3.03 3.59 9.57
N GLY A 101 4.18 2.95 9.69
CA GLY A 101 4.29 1.55 10.07
C GLY A 101 5.39 0.83 9.30
N GLU A 102 5.36 -0.49 9.40
CA GLU A 102 6.34 -1.39 8.82
C GLU A 102 5.77 -2.04 7.56
N TYR A 103 6.61 -2.16 6.53
CA TYR A 103 6.25 -2.76 5.26
C TYR A 103 7.19 -3.88 4.87
N VAL A 104 6.61 -4.93 4.31
CA VAL A 104 7.31 -5.97 3.56
C VAL A 104 6.67 -6.02 2.17
N ILE A 105 7.45 -5.70 1.14
CA ILE A 105 7.03 -5.75 -0.25
C ILE A 105 7.61 -6.99 -0.89
N THR A 106 6.77 -7.76 -1.56
CA THR A 106 7.20 -8.94 -2.32
C THR A 106 6.75 -8.80 -3.76
N VAL A 107 7.72 -8.80 -4.67
CA VAL A 107 7.47 -8.85 -6.12
C VAL A 107 7.76 -10.26 -6.61
N THR A 108 6.81 -10.81 -7.36
CA THR A 108 6.88 -12.14 -7.95
C THR A 108 6.79 -12.02 -9.47
N ASP A 109 7.73 -12.63 -10.19
CA ASP A 109 7.68 -12.70 -11.65
C ASP A 109 6.67 -13.74 -12.16
N MET A 110 6.54 -13.87 -13.49
CA MET A 110 5.62 -14.84 -14.13
C MET A 110 5.98 -16.31 -13.92
N ILE A 111 7.21 -16.64 -13.49
CA ILE A 111 7.71 -18.01 -13.30
C ILE A 111 7.79 -18.37 -11.81
N GLY A 112 7.59 -17.39 -10.92
CA GLY A 112 7.51 -17.56 -9.47
C GLY A 112 8.77 -17.12 -8.73
N ASN A 113 9.78 -16.54 -9.39
CA ASN A 113 10.92 -15.99 -8.65
C ASN A 113 10.48 -14.73 -7.89
N VAL A 114 11.04 -14.55 -6.69
CA VAL A 114 10.60 -13.52 -5.76
C VAL A 114 11.76 -12.65 -5.29
N THR A 115 11.46 -11.36 -5.12
CA THR A 115 12.33 -10.44 -4.38
C THR A 115 11.50 -9.75 -3.32
N THR A 116 12.09 -9.62 -2.12
CA THR A 116 11.46 -8.95 -0.99
C THR A 116 12.27 -7.75 -0.56
N GLN A 117 11.59 -6.63 -0.30
CA GLN A 117 12.16 -5.42 0.27
C GLN A 117 11.37 -5.01 1.51
N ILE A 118 12.05 -4.43 2.50
CA ILE A 118 11.41 -3.93 3.72
C ILE A 118 11.68 -2.44 3.89
N PHE A 119 10.79 -1.73 4.55
CA PHE A 119 11.00 -0.34 4.97
C PHE A 119 10.03 0.05 6.09
N GLN A 120 10.29 1.19 6.71
CA GLN A 120 9.41 1.78 7.71
C GLN A 120 9.07 3.23 7.35
N LEU A 121 7.80 3.58 7.49
CA LEU A 121 7.32 4.95 7.36
C LEU A 121 7.01 5.51 8.75
N THR A 122 7.52 6.69 9.04
CA THR A 122 7.51 7.31 10.37
C THR A 122 6.86 8.69 10.40
N ASP A 123 6.26 9.11 9.29
CA ASP A 123 5.50 10.36 9.24
C ASP A 123 4.26 10.30 10.14
N PHE A 124 3.43 11.35 10.12
CA PHE A 124 2.29 11.46 11.03
C PHE A 124 1.15 10.48 10.74
N ASP A 125 0.46 10.10 11.82
CA ASP A 125 -0.78 9.34 11.77
C ASP A 125 -1.99 10.26 11.73
N VAL A 126 -3.14 9.74 11.30
CA VAL A 126 -4.45 10.32 11.62
C VAL A 126 -5.00 9.60 12.85
N VAL A 127 -5.36 10.35 13.88
CA VAL A 127 -5.95 9.81 15.12
C VAL A 127 -7.44 10.16 15.18
N VAL A 128 -8.26 9.18 15.56
CA VAL A 128 -9.72 9.29 15.59
C VAL A 128 -10.18 9.57 17.01
N ASP A 129 -10.91 10.67 17.23
CA ASP A 129 -11.48 11.04 18.54
C ASP A 129 -10.49 10.85 19.73
N PRO A 130 -9.26 11.40 19.68
CA PRO A 130 -8.24 11.10 20.66
C PRO A 130 -8.59 11.63 22.05
N ASP A 131 -7.95 11.09 23.08
CA ASP A 131 -8.05 11.63 24.43
C ASP A 131 -7.56 13.08 24.50
N GLY A 132 -8.29 13.92 25.26
CA GLY A 132 -8.01 15.35 25.36
C GLY A 132 -8.44 16.19 24.15
N ALA A 133 -9.05 15.60 23.11
CA ALA A 133 -9.60 16.36 21.99
C ALA A 133 -10.68 17.35 22.45
N GLN A 134 -10.67 18.55 21.86
CA GLN A 134 -11.68 19.58 22.13
C GLN A 134 -13.08 19.17 21.65
N THR A 135 -13.16 18.33 20.62
CA THR A 135 -14.42 17.86 20.06
C THR A 135 -14.29 16.40 19.69
N LEU A 136 -15.30 15.63 20.05
CA LEU A 136 -15.40 14.21 19.71
C LEU A 136 -16.62 14.02 18.81
N GLY A 137 -16.57 13.03 17.93
CA GLY A 137 -17.70 12.65 17.10
C GLY A 137 -18.89 12.16 17.92
N THR A 138 -20.07 12.15 17.28
CA THR A 138 -21.30 11.62 17.87
C THR A 138 -21.25 10.11 18.07
N GLU A 139 -20.41 9.40 17.35
CA GLU A 139 -20.17 7.98 17.59
C GLU A 139 -19.65 7.75 19.03
N VAL A 140 -18.75 8.59 19.51
CA VAL A 140 -18.25 8.51 20.91
C VAL A 140 -19.25 9.11 21.89
N THR A 141 -19.77 10.29 21.57
CA THR A 141 -20.55 11.08 22.54
C THR A 141 -22.00 10.64 22.69
N GLN A 142 -22.54 9.87 21.73
CA GLN A 142 -23.95 9.47 21.69
C GLN A 142 -24.14 7.97 21.42
N ASN A 143 -23.27 7.33 20.64
CA ASN A 143 -23.40 5.92 20.26
C ASN A 143 -22.55 4.94 21.09
N GLY A 144 -21.80 5.44 22.08
CA GLY A 144 -20.96 4.61 22.95
C GLY A 144 -19.69 4.05 22.29
N GLY A 145 -19.31 4.55 21.12
CA GLY A 145 -18.08 4.15 20.44
C GLY A 145 -16.83 4.53 21.23
N ALA A 146 -15.82 3.66 21.20
CA ALA A 146 -14.55 3.96 21.86
C ALA A 146 -13.78 5.09 21.16
N LYS A 147 -13.08 5.92 21.94
CA LYS A 147 -12.05 6.84 21.43
C LYS A 147 -10.93 6.05 20.74
N GLY A 148 -10.35 6.59 19.68
CA GLY A 148 -9.40 5.86 18.82
C GLY A 148 -10.02 4.76 17.96
N GLY A 149 -11.32 4.47 18.12
CA GLY A 149 -12.01 3.46 17.34
C GLY A 149 -12.22 3.86 15.89
N THR A 150 -12.11 2.89 14.98
CA THR A 150 -12.31 3.08 13.53
C THR A 150 -13.69 2.61 13.04
N ILE A 151 -14.54 2.14 13.94
CA ILE A 151 -15.95 1.86 13.65
C ILE A 151 -16.76 3.15 13.73
N LEU A 152 -17.64 3.35 12.75
CA LEU A 152 -18.60 4.44 12.65
C LEU A 152 -19.96 3.85 12.29
N HIS A 153 -21.08 4.40 12.78
CA HIS A 153 -22.41 3.98 12.36
C HIS A 153 -23.07 5.01 11.42
N VAL A 154 -24.01 4.57 10.58
CA VAL A 154 -24.78 5.46 9.71
C VAL A 154 -25.49 6.54 10.54
N GLY A 155 -25.41 7.80 10.10
CA GLY A 155 -25.97 8.96 10.79
C GLY A 155 -25.10 9.52 11.92
N TYR A 156 -24.04 8.81 12.33
CA TYR A 156 -23.08 9.29 13.33
C TYR A 156 -21.85 9.93 12.70
N THR A 157 -21.00 10.49 13.56
CA THR A 157 -19.78 11.18 13.16
C THR A 157 -18.57 10.71 13.97
N ARG A 158 -17.39 10.78 13.35
CA ARG A 158 -16.07 10.60 13.95
C ARG A 158 -15.23 11.85 13.65
N CYS A 159 -14.47 12.36 14.63
CA CYS A 159 -13.58 13.50 14.39
C CYS A 159 -12.14 13.02 14.21
N LEU A 160 -11.54 13.36 13.07
CA LEU A 160 -10.13 13.10 12.78
C LEU A 160 -9.26 14.24 13.31
N TYR A 161 -8.09 13.87 13.79
CA TYR A 161 -7.04 14.74 14.30
C TYR A 161 -5.67 14.25 13.77
N LEU A 162 -4.66 15.11 13.88
CA LEU A 162 -3.32 14.82 13.41
C LEU A 162 -2.49 14.21 14.54
N GLY A 163 -1.67 13.22 14.23
CA GLY A 163 -0.70 12.65 15.16
C GLY A 163 0.30 13.69 15.64
N GLY A 164 0.91 13.47 16.81
CA GLY A 164 1.77 14.46 17.48
C GLY A 164 3.01 14.89 16.69
N ASN A 165 3.46 14.08 15.73
CA ASN A 165 4.59 14.39 14.84
C ASN A 165 4.18 15.07 13.52
N ALA A 166 2.89 15.41 13.34
CA ALA A 166 2.44 16.14 12.15
C ALA A 166 3.05 17.54 12.08
N SER A 167 3.40 18.00 10.87
CA SER A 167 4.04 19.30 10.64
C SER A 167 3.18 20.48 11.07
N SER A 168 1.86 20.32 11.10
CA SER A 168 0.90 21.23 11.71
C SER A 168 -0.17 20.44 12.46
N GLN A 169 -0.63 20.99 13.58
CA GLN A 169 -1.76 20.47 14.36
C GLN A 169 -3.10 21.12 13.94
N SER A 170 -3.07 22.11 13.05
CA SER A 170 -4.27 22.71 12.47
C SER A 170 -4.82 21.82 11.36
N ARG A 171 -6.02 21.25 11.56
CA ARG A 171 -6.72 20.47 10.53
C ARG A 171 -6.97 21.26 9.24
N LEU A 172 -7.14 22.58 9.35
CA LEU A 172 -7.35 23.46 8.20
C LEU A 172 -6.11 23.60 7.31
N ASP A 173 -4.94 23.20 7.79
CA ASP A 173 -3.72 23.18 6.97
C ASP A 173 -3.67 21.94 6.06
N TYR A 174 -4.62 21.02 6.22
CA TYR A 174 -4.72 19.79 5.45
C TYR A 174 -6.00 19.76 4.61
N THR A 175 -5.92 18.99 3.53
CA THR A 175 -7.08 18.62 2.71
C THR A 175 -7.47 17.19 3.06
N PHE A 176 -8.71 17.03 3.53
CA PHE A 176 -9.30 15.72 3.79
C PHE A 176 -10.15 15.28 2.61
N THR A 177 -10.03 14.01 2.21
CA THR A 177 -10.82 13.42 1.12
C THR A 177 -11.30 12.04 1.51
N SER A 178 -12.49 11.68 1.05
CA SER A 178 -13.05 10.34 1.19
C SER A 178 -12.90 9.58 -0.12
N SER A 179 -12.42 8.34 -0.04
CA SER A 179 -12.38 7.41 -1.18
C SER A 179 -13.76 7.06 -1.72
N ASN A 180 -14.80 7.12 -0.88
CA ASN A 180 -16.19 6.94 -1.31
C ASN A 180 -17.16 7.83 -0.51
N PRO A 181 -17.47 9.04 -1.02
CA PRO A 181 -18.41 9.96 -0.40
C PRO A 181 -19.84 9.43 -0.25
N SER A 182 -20.24 8.34 -0.92
CA SER A 182 -21.56 7.73 -0.68
C SER A 182 -21.60 6.83 0.56
N ILE A 183 -20.44 6.38 1.06
CA ILE A 183 -20.29 5.60 2.29
C ILE A 183 -20.05 6.55 3.47
N ALA A 184 -19.11 7.47 3.34
CA ALA A 184 -18.89 8.53 4.32
C ALA A 184 -18.31 9.79 3.70
N THR A 185 -18.74 10.95 4.16
CA THR A 185 -18.15 12.26 3.80
C THR A 185 -17.21 12.73 4.89
N VAL A 186 -16.25 13.60 4.54
CA VAL A 186 -15.35 14.25 5.50
C VAL A 186 -15.36 15.76 5.25
N SER A 187 -15.49 16.55 6.32
CA SER A 187 -15.45 18.01 6.25
C SER A 187 -14.01 18.54 6.24
N GLU A 188 -13.84 19.84 5.96
CA GLU A 188 -12.53 20.51 6.07
C GLU A 188 -11.94 20.50 7.50
N TYR A 189 -12.80 20.33 8.50
CA TYR A 189 -12.41 20.20 9.89
C TYR A 189 -12.07 18.74 10.26
N GLY A 190 -12.04 17.81 9.31
CA GLY A 190 -11.78 16.39 9.56
C GLY A 190 -12.93 15.66 10.26
N THR A 191 -14.16 16.20 10.24
CA THR A 191 -15.33 15.48 10.78
C THR A 191 -15.87 14.55 9.70
N VAL A 192 -15.85 13.25 9.97
CA VAL A 192 -16.38 12.20 9.09
C VAL A 192 -17.81 11.90 9.48
N THR A 193 -18.73 11.81 8.50
CA THR A 193 -20.14 11.42 8.70
C THR A 193 -20.44 10.13 7.97
N GLY A 194 -21.00 9.13 8.68
CA GLY A 194 -21.39 7.85 8.08
C GLY A 194 -22.73 7.97 7.35
N LEU A 195 -22.78 7.53 6.10
CA LEU A 195 -23.97 7.65 5.24
C LEU A 195 -24.56 6.30 4.84
N SER A 196 -23.72 5.32 4.56
CA SER A 196 -24.15 3.94 4.27
C SER A 196 -23.10 2.94 4.75
N ALA A 197 -23.50 1.70 5.00
CA ALA A 197 -22.59 0.66 5.47
C ALA A 197 -21.52 0.34 4.41
N GLY A 198 -20.29 0.11 4.85
CA GLY A 198 -19.16 -0.19 3.99
C GLY A 198 -17.84 0.29 4.57
N THR A 199 -16.74 0.08 3.85
CA THR A 199 -15.41 0.53 4.26
C THR A 199 -14.98 1.72 3.43
N VAL A 200 -14.38 2.71 4.06
CA VAL A 200 -13.90 3.92 3.42
C VAL A 200 -12.52 4.31 3.94
N GLU A 201 -11.60 4.60 3.01
CA GLU A 201 -10.34 5.26 3.33
C GLU A 201 -10.52 6.78 3.29
N ILE A 202 -10.12 7.45 4.36
CA ILE A 202 -10.00 8.91 4.42
C ILE A 202 -8.52 9.28 4.28
N THR A 203 -8.22 10.15 3.32
CA THR A 203 -6.86 10.64 3.06
C THR A 203 -6.73 12.09 3.54
N CYS A 204 -5.65 12.37 4.25
CA CYS A 204 -5.25 13.68 4.77
C CYS A 204 -3.93 14.10 4.12
N VAL A 205 -3.93 15.22 3.41
CA VAL A 205 -2.74 15.75 2.70
C VAL A 205 -2.43 17.16 3.18
N LEU A 206 -1.19 17.43 3.59
CA LEU A 206 -0.77 18.78 3.99
C LEU A 206 -0.78 19.69 2.75
N LYS A 207 -1.44 20.85 2.86
CA LYS A 207 -1.59 21.79 1.73
C LYS A 207 -0.25 22.40 1.29
N SER A 208 0.64 22.68 2.24
CA SER A 208 1.94 23.30 1.97
C SER A 208 3.00 22.31 1.47
N ASN A 209 2.84 21.02 1.78
CA ASN A 209 3.68 19.96 1.25
C ASN A 209 2.87 18.67 0.99
N PRO A 210 2.38 18.46 -0.24
CA PRO A 210 1.65 17.27 -0.65
C PRO A 210 2.38 15.91 -0.52
N SER A 211 3.66 15.86 -0.16
CA SER A 211 4.33 14.61 0.24
C SER A 211 4.02 14.19 1.67
N LYS A 212 3.39 15.06 2.46
CA LYS A 212 2.96 14.77 3.82
C LYS A 212 1.51 14.28 3.75
N VAL A 213 1.40 12.97 3.61
CA VAL A 213 0.14 12.24 3.42
C VAL A 213 -0.04 11.25 4.56
N SER A 214 -1.25 11.21 5.12
CA SER A 214 -1.65 10.18 6.05
C SER A 214 -3.04 9.68 5.71
N LYS A 215 -3.34 8.43 6.07
CA LYS A 215 -4.57 7.74 5.70
C LYS A 215 -5.12 6.97 6.88
N ILE A 216 -6.44 6.93 6.99
CA ILE A 216 -7.14 6.10 7.98
C ILE A 216 -8.30 5.38 7.32
N VAL A 217 -8.49 4.11 7.66
CA VAL A 217 -9.61 3.31 7.19
C VAL A 217 -10.68 3.29 8.28
N LEU A 218 -11.92 3.59 7.89
CA LEU A 218 -13.10 3.49 8.75
C LEU A 218 -14.05 2.44 8.19
N THR A 219 -14.67 1.67 9.08
CA THR A 219 -15.75 0.75 8.73
C THR A 219 -17.06 1.35 9.22
N VAL A 220 -17.95 1.64 8.28
CA VAL A 220 -19.29 2.13 8.54
C VAL A 220 -20.24 0.95 8.68
N LEU A 221 -20.90 0.84 9.82
CA LEU A 221 -21.92 -0.16 10.12
C LEU A 221 -23.33 0.45 10.05
N PRO A 222 -24.39 -0.36 9.82
CA PRO A 222 -25.78 0.12 9.79
C PRO A 222 -26.21 0.86 11.04
#